data_AF-A0A9W9FBJ9-F1
#
_entry.id   AF-A0A9W9FBJ9-F1
#
_cell.length_a   1.000
_cell.length_b   1.000
_cell.length_c   1.000
_cell.angle_alpha   90.00
_cell.angle_beta   90.00
_cell.angle_gamma   90.00
#
_symmetry.space_group_name_H-M   'P 1'
#
loop_
_entity.id
_entity.type
_entity.pdbx_description
1 polymer ?
#
loop_
_entity_poly.entity_id
_entity_poly.type
_entity_poly.pdbx_seq_one_letter_code
_entity_poly.pdbx_strand_id
1 'polypeptide(L)'
;MSDSQDQEFPQFSQLPAELRLAVWLLCLPCRVVEIDKFQEARFPIPDCEFTAPCKWHHTTKVNQCRLPRISQVCHESRQVALKAGRISDKSDVPVDAKWDSTLLKENLRVDPIPDSLHLHWDPSLTPFCSSGGPFKGSALEHLTYRASQAQGGSFMFYYIEGDLDNYDKRIKMKDKLGALQALQNAAVVMRTVVIHMTIKNARSTGLFGLLGDAPIQIVNVFDTERQAAYYDLAKKGEGGTFIIAAQDLERKSPFLDQATLKKRLSDIYGPEGANTLSLLYPAIMFRLCTQFCEQPLERMDDRKARGLQ
;
A
#
# COMPACT_ATOMS: atom_id res chain seq x y z
N MET A 1 37.61 -10.06 22.71
CA MET A 1 37.49 -10.11 21.25
C MET A 1 37.07 -11.53 20.91
N SER A 2 35.77 -11.76 20.76
CA SER A 2 35.24 -13.06 20.34
C SER A 2 34.66 -12.90 18.94
N ASP A 3 35.30 -13.53 17.97
CA ASP A 3 34.77 -13.75 16.63
C ASP A 3 33.42 -14.46 16.74
N SER A 4 32.35 -13.72 16.53
CA SER A 4 31.05 -14.30 16.20
C SER A 4 31.19 -14.86 14.79
N GLN A 5 31.57 -16.14 14.69
CA GLN A 5 31.46 -16.92 13.47
C GLN A 5 30.05 -16.70 12.90
N ASP A 6 29.98 -16.17 11.68
CA ASP A 6 28.78 -16.21 10.87
C ASP A 6 28.33 -17.67 10.81
N GLN A 7 27.29 -18.01 11.57
CA GLN A 7 26.61 -19.28 11.44
C GLN A 7 25.90 -19.26 10.08
N GLU A 8 26.64 -19.52 9.01
CA GLU A 8 26.03 -20.09 7.82
C GLU A 8 25.22 -21.30 8.28
N PHE A 9 24.03 -21.48 7.72
CA PHE A 9 23.20 -22.64 7.94
C PHE A 9 23.56 -23.67 6.86
N PRO A 10 24.65 -24.47 7.03
CA PRO A 10 25.18 -25.34 5.97
C PRO A 10 24.16 -26.40 5.53
N GLN A 11 23.14 -26.65 6.34
CA GLN A 11 22.08 -27.60 6.04
C GLN A 11 21.22 -27.12 4.86
N PHE A 12 21.11 -25.80 4.61
CA PHE A 12 20.29 -25.32 3.50
C PHE A 12 20.84 -25.78 2.15
N SER A 13 22.16 -25.72 1.94
CA SER A 13 22.79 -26.16 0.69
C SER A 13 22.73 -27.68 0.49
N GLN A 14 22.52 -28.44 1.56
CA GLN A 14 22.38 -29.90 1.53
C GLN A 14 20.96 -30.36 1.19
N LEU A 15 19.97 -29.45 1.21
CA LEU A 15 18.61 -29.78 0.82
C LEU A 15 18.50 -30.08 -0.69
N PRO A 16 17.64 -31.04 -1.09
CA PRO A 16 17.22 -31.19 -2.48
C PRO A 16 16.77 -29.87 -3.11
N ALA A 17 16.98 -29.72 -4.41
CA ALA A 17 16.70 -28.47 -5.13
C ALA A 17 15.24 -28.02 -4.97
N GLU A 18 14.30 -28.98 -4.97
CA GLU A 18 12.87 -28.74 -4.80
C GLU A 18 12.56 -28.08 -3.46
N LEU A 19 13.20 -28.53 -2.38
CA LEU A 19 13.01 -27.97 -1.04
C LEU A 19 13.64 -26.58 -0.93
N ARG A 20 14.82 -26.37 -1.52
CA ARG A 20 15.46 -25.04 -1.55
C ARG A 20 14.60 -24.03 -2.30
N LEU A 21 14.07 -24.42 -3.46
CA LEU A 21 13.14 -23.59 -4.24
C LEU A 21 11.83 -23.31 -3.49
N ALA A 22 11.27 -24.31 -2.81
CA ALA A 22 10.07 -24.13 -1.98
C ALA A 22 10.32 -23.13 -0.84
N VAL A 23 11.47 -23.22 -0.15
CA VAL A 23 11.86 -22.25 0.87
C VAL A 23 11.97 -20.84 0.27
N TRP A 24 12.63 -20.68 -0.88
CA TRP A 24 12.73 -19.37 -1.51
C TRP A 24 11.39 -18.78 -1.91
N LEU A 25 10.45 -19.61 -2.41
CA LEU A 25 9.09 -19.19 -2.72
C LEU A 25 8.35 -18.72 -1.46
N LEU A 26 8.47 -19.46 -0.35
CA LEU A 26 7.86 -19.09 0.93
C LEU A 26 8.47 -17.83 1.55
N CYS A 27 9.71 -17.50 1.22
CA CYS A 27 10.36 -16.29 1.68
C CYS A 27 10.08 -15.06 0.80
N LEU A 28 9.37 -15.20 -0.33
CA LEU A 28 8.95 -14.04 -1.12
C LEU A 28 8.00 -13.16 -0.29
N PRO A 29 8.17 -11.84 -0.31
CA PRO A 29 7.34 -10.95 0.50
C PRO A 29 5.90 -10.89 -0.03
N CYS A 30 4.92 -10.85 0.89
CA CYS A 30 3.55 -10.48 0.56
C CYS A 30 3.44 -8.96 0.50
N ARG A 31 3.59 -8.37 -0.70
CA ARG A 31 3.60 -6.91 -0.84
C ARG A 31 2.20 -6.40 -1.17
N VAL A 32 1.91 -5.22 -0.66
CA VAL A 32 0.78 -4.41 -1.15
C VAL A 32 1.32 -3.49 -2.24
N VAL A 33 0.98 -3.72 -3.50
CA VAL A 33 1.45 -2.95 -4.65
C VAL A 33 0.42 -1.89 -5.02
N GLU A 34 0.80 -0.62 -4.86
CA GLU A 34 -0.03 0.51 -5.27
C GLU A 34 -0.15 0.55 -6.81
N ILE A 35 -1.32 0.81 -7.37
CA ILE A 35 -1.51 0.88 -8.83
C ILE A 35 -1.43 2.31 -9.38
N ASP A 36 -1.54 3.30 -8.51
CA ASP A 36 -1.49 4.72 -8.82
C ASP A 36 -0.35 5.44 -8.06
N LYS A 37 -0.05 6.66 -8.52
CA LYS A 37 0.80 7.60 -7.80
C LYS A 37 -0.06 8.30 -6.77
N PHE A 38 0.38 8.28 -5.51
CA PHE A 38 -0.14 9.25 -4.56
C PHE A 38 0.09 10.67 -5.08
N GLN A 39 -0.99 11.43 -5.13
CA GLN A 39 -0.93 12.85 -5.38
C GLN A 39 -0.50 13.51 -4.07
N GLU A 40 0.79 13.82 -3.95
CA GLU A 40 1.21 14.90 -3.05
C GLU A 40 0.22 16.05 -3.26
N ALA A 41 -0.26 16.67 -2.19
CA ALA A 41 -1.05 17.90 -2.22
C ALA A 41 -0.22 19.05 -2.85
N ARG A 42 0.19 18.91 -4.11
CA ARG A 42 0.84 19.91 -4.95
C ARG A 42 -0.13 20.97 -5.41
N PHE A 43 -1.42 20.68 -5.29
CA PHE A 43 -2.44 21.70 -5.34
C PHE A 43 -2.71 22.06 -3.88
N PRO A 44 -2.28 23.24 -3.40
CA PRO A 44 -2.86 23.77 -2.19
C PRO A 44 -4.36 23.82 -2.46
N ILE A 45 -5.11 22.93 -1.83
CA ILE A 45 -6.56 23.10 -1.75
C ILE A 45 -6.69 24.41 -0.98
N PRO A 46 -7.23 25.49 -1.58
CA PRO A 46 -7.42 26.74 -0.85
C PRO A 46 -8.18 26.42 0.45
N ASP A 47 -7.69 26.93 1.57
CA ASP A 47 -8.21 26.69 2.93
C ASP A 47 -7.95 25.31 3.55
N CYS A 48 -7.09 24.46 2.95
CA CYS A 48 -6.65 23.21 3.56
C CYS A 48 -5.25 23.35 4.18
N GLU A 49 -5.18 23.50 5.51
CA GLU A 49 -3.93 23.49 6.29
C GLU A 49 -3.29 22.08 6.40
N PHE A 50 -3.80 21.09 5.66
CA PHE A 50 -3.33 19.71 5.76
C PHE A 50 -1.95 19.55 5.10
N THR A 51 -0.91 19.64 5.92
CA THR A 51 0.43 19.21 5.52
C THR A 51 0.50 17.69 5.70
N ALA A 52 0.57 16.95 4.60
CA ALA A 52 0.71 15.50 4.65
C ALA A 52 1.99 15.13 5.44
N PRO A 53 1.94 14.11 6.32
CA PRO A 53 3.06 13.75 7.19
C PRO A 53 4.29 13.22 6.42
N CYS A 54 4.12 12.83 5.16
CA CYS A 54 5.16 12.31 4.32
C CYS A 54 4.82 12.46 2.83
N LYS A 55 5.84 12.49 1.96
CA LYS A 55 5.72 12.67 0.51
C LYS A 55 5.39 11.38 -0.26
N TRP A 56 5.54 10.22 0.37
CA TRP A 56 5.19 8.85 -0.09
C TRP A 56 5.85 8.33 -1.39
N HIS A 57 6.27 9.22 -2.28
CA HIS A 57 6.76 8.91 -3.63
C HIS A 57 7.92 7.91 -3.66
N HIS A 58 8.88 8.05 -2.74
CA HIS A 58 10.02 7.16 -2.68
C HIS A 58 9.60 5.71 -2.42
N THR A 59 8.71 5.48 -1.45
CA THR A 59 8.33 4.13 -1.05
C THR A 59 7.41 3.48 -2.08
N THR A 60 6.51 4.25 -2.72
CA THR A 60 5.75 3.80 -3.90
C THR A 60 6.69 3.31 -4.99
N LYS A 61 7.68 4.14 -5.37
CA LYS A 61 8.63 3.81 -6.46
C LYS A 61 9.49 2.59 -6.12
N VAL A 62 10.00 2.50 -4.89
CA VAL A 62 10.82 1.37 -4.45
C VAL A 62 10.00 0.07 -4.44
N ASN A 63 8.77 0.12 -3.94
CA ASN A 63 7.89 -1.03 -3.83
C ASN A 63 7.45 -1.57 -5.20
N GLN A 64 7.19 -0.69 -6.17
CA GLN A 64 6.68 -1.06 -7.50
C GLN A 64 7.77 -1.46 -8.50
N CYS A 65 8.93 -0.80 -8.49
CA CYS A 65 9.91 -0.90 -9.58
C CYS A 65 11.09 -1.84 -9.29
N ARG A 66 11.24 -2.35 -8.06
CA ARG A 66 12.41 -3.15 -7.67
C ARG A 66 12.04 -4.61 -7.42
N LEU A 67 13.00 -5.49 -7.70
CA LEU A 67 12.94 -6.85 -7.18
C LEU A 67 12.97 -6.80 -5.65
N PRO A 68 12.27 -7.74 -4.98
CA PRO A 68 12.32 -7.84 -3.52
C PRO A 68 13.75 -8.07 -3.05
N ARG A 69 14.09 -7.60 -1.84
CA ARG A 69 15.47 -7.68 -1.32
C ARG A 69 16.00 -9.10 -1.29
N ILE A 70 15.12 -10.08 -1.15
CA ILE A 70 15.49 -11.49 -1.19
C ILE A 70 16.21 -11.88 -2.49
N SER A 71 15.92 -11.22 -3.62
CA SER A 71 16.61 -11.46 -4.89
C SER A 71 18.11 -11.10 -4.88
N GLN A 72 18.60 -10.49 -3.81
CA GLN A 72 20.00 -10.10 -3.63
C GLN A 72 20.78 -11.08 -2.75
N VAL A 73 20.11 -12.08 -2.15
CA VAL A 73 20.75 -13.06 -1.25
C VAL A 73 21.69 -13.99 -2.01
N CYS A 74 21.19 -14.63 -3.07
CA CYS A 74 21.98 -15.51 -3.93
C CYS A 74 21.37 -15.63 -5.33
N HIS A 75 22.08 -16.31 -6.23
CA HIS A 75 21.62 -16.51 -7.61
C HIS A 75 20.31 -17.32 -7.69
N GLU A 76 20.14 -18.35 -6.86
CA GLU A 76 18.92 -19.17 -6.85
C GLU A 76 17.70 -18.35 -6.42
N SER A 77 17.80 -17.62 -5.31
CA SER A 77 16.74 -16.73 -4.84
C SER A 77 16.40 -15.66 -5.88
N ARG A 78 17.42 -15.10 -6.56
CA ARG A 78 17.21 -14.14 -7.65
C ARG A 78 16.39 -14.75 -8.79
N GLN A 79 16.69 -15.98 -9.19
CA GLN A 79 15.94 -16.66 -10.25
C GLN A 79 14.48 -16.91 -9.83
N VAL A 80 14.24 -17.29 -8.58
CA VAL A 80 12.89 -17.47 -8.04
C VAL A 80 12.11 -16.14 -8.09
N ALA A 81 12.68 -15.06 -7.56
CA ALA A 81 12.04 -13.74 -7.58
C ALA A 81 11.80 -13.20 -9.00
N LEU A 82 12.68 -13.53 -9.95
CA LEU A 82 12.52 -13.17 -11.36
C LEU A 82 11.36 -13.93 -12.02
N LYS A 83 11.25 -15.23 -11.76
CA LYS A 83 10.21 -16.10 -12.32
C LYS A 83 8.82 -15.84 -11.73
N ALA A 84 8.75 -15.51 -10.45
CA ALA A 84 7.48 -15.30 -9.76
C ALA A 84 6.82 -13.97 -10.15
N GLY A 85 7.59 -12.87 -10.13
CA GLY A 85 7.07 -11.54 -10.47
C GLY A 85 6.88 -11.33 -11.98
N ARG A 86 5.69 -10.89 -12.38
CA ARG A 86 5.34 -10.49 -13.75
C ARG A 86 5.33 -8.97 -13.86
N ILE A 87 5.81 -8.44 -14.99
CA ILE A 87 5.63 -7.03 -15.32
C ILE A 87 4.33 -6.97 -16.11
N SER A 88 3.37 -6.20 -15.61
CA SER A 88 2.11 -6.04 -16.31
C SER A 88 2.20 -4.91 -17.35
N ASP A 89 1.83 -5.24 -18.59
CA ASP A 89 1.67 -4.28 -19.66
C ASP A 89 0.28 -3.61 -19.60
N LYS A 90 0.19 -2.37 -20.10
CA LYS A 90 -1.07 -1.66 -20.34
C LYS A 90 -1.87 -2.29 -21.49
N SER A 91 -1.20 -2.94 -22.44
CA SER A 91 -1.84 -3.58 -23.59
C SER A 91 -2.76 -4.75 -23.19
N ASP A 92 -2.43 -5.43 -22.09
CA ASP A 92 -3.15 -6.60 -21.56
C ASP A 92 -4.49 -6.25 -20.86
N VAL A 93 -4.88 -4.98 -20.81
CA VAL A 93 -6.08 -4.55 -20.06
C VAL A 93 -7.30 -4.50 -21.01
N PRO A 94 -8.38 -5.25 -20.71
CA PRO A 94 -9.64 -5.18 -21.44
C PRO A 94 -10.20 -3.76 -21.53
N VAL A 95 -10.91 -3.45 -22.61
CA VAL A 95 -11.38 -2.07 -22.91
C VAL A 95 -12.26 -1.51 -21.79
N ASP A 96 -13.10 -2.35 -21.21
CA ASP A 96 -13.98 -2.07 -20.07
C ASP A 96 -13.21 -1.85 -18.76
N ALA A 97 -12.03 -2.45 -18.61
CA ALA A 97 -11.16 -2.28 -17.44
C ALA A 97 -10.06 -1.22 -17.64
N LYS A 98 -10.02 -0.53 -18.78
CA LYS A 98 -9.03 0.52 -19.03
C LYS A 98 -9.32 1.72 -18.15
N TRP A 99 -8.29 2.21 -17.48
CA TRP A 99 -8.32 3.47 -16.76
C TRP A 99 -7.17 4.34 -17.27
N ASP A 100 -7.50 5.43 -17.93
CA ASP A 100 -6.51 6.38 -18.44
C ASP A 100 -6.36 7.54 -17.47
N SER A 101 -5.19 7.60 -16.81
CA SER A 101 -4.86 8.61 -15.81
C SER A 101 -3.36 8.86 -15.79
N THR A 102 -2.97 10.13 -15.62
CA THR A 102 -1.56 10.53 -15.41
C THR A 102 -0.98 9.98 -14.10
N LEU A 103 -1.87 9.61 -13.17
CA LEU A 103 -1.54 8.97 -11.91
C LEU A 103 -1.32 7.47 -12.05
N LEU A 104 -1.89 6.81 -13.07
CA LEU A 104 -1.72 5.39 -13.28
C LEU A 104 -0.23 5.05 -13.47
N LYS A 105 0.23 4.01 -12.78
CA LYS A 105 1.59 3.50 -12.91
C LYS A 105 1.65 2.43 -14.00
N GLU A 106 2.60 2.61 -14.91
CA GLU A 106 2.94 1.62 -15.92
C GLU A 106 4.01 0.66 -15.41
N ASN A 107 4.10 -0.53 -16.01
CA ASN A 107 5.15 -1.50 -15.75
C ASN A 107 5.23 -1.95 -14.28
N LEU A 108 4.07 -2.15 -13.66
CA LEU A 108 3.97 -2.67 -12.29
C LEU A 108 4.50 -4.10 -12.24
N ARG A 109 5.46 -4.35 -11.36
CA ARG A 109 5.94 -5.70 -11.06
C ARG A 109 5.11 -6.32 -9.93
N VAL A 110 4.25 -7.25 -10.29
CA VAL A 110 3.34 -7.95 -9.37
C VAL A 110 3.65 -9.44 -9.40
N ASP A 111 3.80 -10.04 -8.23
CA ASP A 111 3.78 -11.48 -8.07
C ASP A 111 2.33 -11.94 -7.81
N PRO A 112 1.69 -12.66 -8.75
CA PRO A 112 0.28 -13.01 -8.66
C PRO A 112 -0.11 -13.79 -7.40
N ILE A 113 0.85 -14.47 -6.76
CA ILE A 113 0.57 -15.36 -5.63
C ILE A 113 0.58 -14.58 -4.30
N PRO A 114 1.66 -13.91 -3.87
CA PRO A 114 1.67 -13.27 -2.56
C PRO A 114 1.27 -11.79 -2.59
N ASP A 115 1.33 -11.11 -3.75
CA ASP A 115 1.07 -9.67 -3.79
C ASP A 115 -0.43 -9.37 -3.84
N SER A 116 -0.83 -8.31 -3.14
CA SER A 116 -2.16 -7.69 -3.28
C SER A 116 -2.03 -6.31 -3.88
N LEU A 117 -3.11 -5.79 -4.46
CA LEU A 117 -3.11 -4.48 -5.10
C LEU A 117 -3.83 -3.44 -4.27
N HIS A 118 -3.38 -2.19 -4.37
CA HIS A 118 -4.00 -1.07 -3.69
C HIS A 118 -4.25 0.11 -4.62
N LEU A 119 -5.47 0.65 -4.58
CA LEU A 119 -5.85 1.91 -5.21
C LEU A 119 -5.90 3.00 -4.15
N HIS A 120 -4.95 3.94 -4.22
CA HIS A 120 -4.92 5.08 -3.31
C HIS A 120 -5.82 6.23 -3.77
N TRP A 121 -6.01 6.36 -5.08
CA TRP A 121 -6.64 7.50 -5.73
C TRP A 121 -7.93 8.00 -5.07
N ASP A 122 -7.96 9.32 -4.83
CA ASP A 122 -9.11 10.04 -4.32
C ASP A 122 -9.88 10.71 -5.48
N PRO A 123 -11.15 10.33 -5.71
CA PRO A 123 -12.00 10.96 -6.70
C PRO A 123 -12.19 12.48 -6.52
N SER A 124 -12.06 13.02 -5.29
CA SER A 124 -12.15 14.47 -5.03
C SER A 124 -11.06 15.27 -5.76
N LEU A 125 -9.93 14.61 -6.06
CA LEU A 125 -8.79 15.22 -6.73
C LEU A 125 -8.88 15.17 -8.26
N THR A 126 -9.96 14.57 -8.79
CA THR A 126 -10.24 14.47 -10.23
C THR A 126 -10.11 15.81 -10.94
N PRO A 127 -10.70 16.94 -10.48
CA PRO A 127 -10.59 18.22 -11.17
C PRO A 127 -9.15 18.67 -11.41
N PHE A 128 -8.25 18.38 -10.45
CA PHE A 128 -6.85 18.83 -10.47
C PHE A 128 -5.93 17.94 -11.32
N CYS A 129 -6.32 16.70 -11.60
CA CYS A 129 -5.58 15.78 -12.44
C CYS A 129 -5.90 15.94 -13.94
N SER A 130 -6.89 16.78 -14.27
CA SER A 130 -7.45 16.95 -15.62
C SER A 130 -6.61 17.81 -16.56
N SER A 131 -5.38 18.19 -16.21
CA SER A 131 -4.54 19.07 -17.03
C SER A 131 -4.12 18.47 -18.39
N GLY A 132 -4.66 17.30 -18.78
CA GLY A 132 -4.36 16.61 -20.05
C GLY A 132 -5.54 15.91 -20.75
N GLY A 133 -6.80 16.21 -20.44
CA GLY A 133 -7.96 15.69 -21.18
C GLY A 133 -8.95 14.85 -20.34
N PRO A 134 -10.04 14.34 -20.96
CA PRO A 134 -11.08 13.63 -20.23
C PRO A 134 -10.55 12.31 -19.67
N PHE A 135 -10.77 12.08 -18.37
CA PHE A 135 -10.66 10.77 -17.75
C PHE A 135 -11.44 9.74 -18.55
N LYS A 136 -10.80 8.65 -18.95
CA LYS A 136 -11.46 7.54 -19.64
C LYS A 136 -11.42 6.28 -18.76
N GLY A 137 -12.60 5.71 -18.57
CA GLY A 137 -12.82 4.48 -17.81
C GLY A 137 -12.82 4.65 -16.29
N SER A 138 -12.75 3.54 -15.55
CA SER A 138 -12.96 3.52 -14.11
C SER A 138 -11.78 2.94 -13.34
N ALA A 139 -11.28 3.69 -12.36
CA ALA A 139 -10.22 3.25 -11.46
C ALA A 139 -10.58 1.97 -10.70
N LEU A 140 -11.84 1.86 -10.26
CA LEU A 140 -12.31 0.68 -9.54
C LEU A 140 -12.49 -0.55 -10.43
N GLU A 141 -12.96 -0.40 -11.68
CA GLU A 141 -13.01 -1.53 -12.63
C GLU A 141 -11.59 -1.99 -13.00
N HIS A 142 -10.67 -1.03 -13.14
CA HIS A 142 -9.25 -1.34 -13.33
C HIS A 142 -8.68 -2.10 -12.13
N LEU A 143 -8.91 -1.64 -10.89
CA LEU A 143 -8.52 -2.36 -9.68
C LEU A 143 -9.12 -3.76 -9.65
N THR A 144 -10.41 -3.89 -9.98
CA THR A 144 -11.12 -5.18 -10.00
C THR A 144 -10.45 -6.16 -10.95
N TYR A 145 -10.21 -5.74 -12.19
CA TYR A 145 -9.52 -6.56 -13.18
C TYR A 145 -8.12 -6.95 -12.69
N ARG A 146 -7.33 -6.00 -12.19
CA ARG A 146 -5.96 -6.27 -11.75
C ARG A 146 -5.92 -7.15 -10.50
N ALA A 147 -6.84 -6.96 -9.56
CA ALA A 147 -6.96 -7.75 -8.34
C ALA A 147 -7.34 -9.20 -8.65
N SER A 148 -8.08 -9.47 -9.73
CA SER A 148 -8.35 -10.83 -10.21
C SER A 148 -7.10 -11.61 -10.64
N GLN A 149 -5.99 -10.91 -10.88
CA GLN A 149 -4.69 -11.47 -11.30
C GLN A 149 -3.69 -11.53 -10.14
N ALA A 150 -4.13 -11.27 -8.90
CA ALA A 150 -3.31 -11.17 -7.71
C ALA A 150 -4.04 -11.79 -6.49
N GLN A 151 -3.43 -11.72 -5.29
CA GLN A 151 -4.03 -12.26 -4.07
C GLN A 151 -5.29 -11.50 -3.62
N GLY A 152 -5.51 -10.29 -4.14
CA GLY A 152 -6.67 -9.47 -3.84
C GLY A 152 -6.44 -7.99 -4.10
N GLY A 153 -7.44 -7.19 -3.70
CA GLY A 153 -7.46 -5.74 -3.89
C GLY A 153 -7.77 -4.99 -2.59
N SER A 154 -7.44 -3.71 -2.58
CA SER A 154 -7.80 -2.78 -1.53
C SER A 154 -7.92 -1.37 -2.10
N PHE A 155 -8.72 -0.53 -1.47
CA PHE A 155 -8.90 0.86 -1.89
C PHE A 155 -9.21 1.75 -0.70
N MET A 156 -8.96 3.05 -0.84
CA MET A 156 -9.22 4.03 0.22
C MET A 156 -10.73 4.23 0.46
N PHE A 157 -11.12 4.37 1.72
CA PHE A 157 -12.50 4.67 2.12
C PHE A 157 -13.04 5.95 1.45
N TYR A 158 -12.16 6.93 1.19
CA TYR A 158 -12.51 8.17 0.47
C TYR A 158 -13.18 7.92 -0.89
N TYR A 159 -12.88 6.78 -1.54
CA TYR A 159 -13.52 6.39 -2.80
C TYR A 159 -15.05 6.21 -2.67
N ILE A 160 -15.51 5.78 -1.50
CA ILE A 160 -16.94 5.62 -1.18
C ILE A 160 -17.46 6.70 -0.24
N GLU A 161 -16.59 7.36 0.54
CA GLU A 161 -16.97 8.48 1.42
C GLU A 161 -17.34 9.71 0.61
N GLY A 162 -16.58 10.01 -0.46
CA GLY A 162 -16.77 11.19 -1.28
C GLY A 162 -18.23 11.33 -1.72
N ASP A 163 -18.77 12.54 -1.52
CA ASP A 163 -20.00 12.97 -2.17
C ASP A 163 -19.65 13.24 -3.64
N LEU A 164 -19.50 12.16 -4.43
CA LEU A 164 -19.07 12.24 -5.83
C LEU A 164 -19.99 13.14 -6.68
N ASP A 165 -21.21 13.37 -6.19
CA ASP A 165 -22.18 14.30 -6.77
C ASP A 165 -21.65 15.75 -6.83
N ASN A 166 -20.68 16.13 -5.99
CA ASN A 166 -20.14 17.50 -5.92
C ASN A 166 -18.84 17.74 -6.71
N TYR A 167 -18.00 16.73 -6.96
CA TYR A 167 -16.66 16.96 -7.54
C TYR A 167 -16.46 16.35 -8.94
N ASP A 168 -17.06 15.19 -9.22
CA ASP A 168 -17.10 14.64 -10.58
C ASP A 168 -18.39 13.86 -10.84
N LYS A 169 -19.40 14.55 -11.39
CA LYS A 169 -20.70 13.98 -11.79
C LYS A 169 -20.60 12.79 -12.77
N ARG A 170 -19.42 12.51 -13.32
CA ARG A 170 -19.16 11.35 -14.21
C ARG A 170 -19.00 10.05 -13.43
N ILE A 171 -18.64 10.09 -12.13
CA ILE A 171 -18.43 8.89 -11.32
C ILE A 171 -19.63 8.68 -10.41
N LYS A 172 -20.52 7.77 -10.81
CA LYS A 172 -21.69 7.39 -10.01
C LYS A 172 -21.40 6.12 -9.24
N MET A 173 -21.23 6.21 -7.91
CA MET A 173 -20.97 5.02 -7.09
C MET A 173 -22.08 3.98 -7.21
N LYS A 174 -23.34 4.40 -7.39
CA LYS A 174 -24.47 3.47 -7.59
C LYS A 174 -24.24 2.49 -8.74
N ASP A 175 -23.55 2.93 -9.79
CA ASP A 175 -23.25 2.11 -10.98
C ASP A 175 -22.06 1.17 -10.75
N LYS A 176 -21.37 1.28 -9.61
CA LYS A 176 -20.14 0.53 -9.28
C LYS A 176 -20.36 -0.67 -8.38
N LEU A 177 -21.62 -1.03 -8.11
CA LEU A 177 -21.96 -2.20 -7.31
C LEU A 177 -21.30 -3.48 -7.84
N GLY A 178 -21.34 -3.71 -9.15
CA GLY A 178 -20.74 -4.91 -9.76
C GLY A 178 -19.21 -5.01 -9.58
N ALA A 179 -18.50 -3.88 -9.69
CA ALA A 179 -17.05 -3.84 -9.45
C ALA A 179 -16.72 -4.14 -7.99
N LEU A 180 -17.47 -3.56 -7.04
CA LEU A 180 -17.30 -3.86 -5.61
C LEU A 180 -17.66 -5.32 -5.27
N GLN A 181 -18.70 -5.87 -5.90
CA GLN A 181 -19.08 -7.27 -5.76
C GLN A 181 -18.04 -8.23 -6.34
N ALA A 182 -17.24 -7.81 -7.33
CA ALA A 182 -16.13 -8.60 -7.84
C ALA A 182 -14.88 -8.50 -6.95
N LEU A 183 -14.76 -7.43 -6.16
CA LEU A 183 -13.72 -7.23 -5.14
C LEU A 183 -14.10 -7.84 -3.78
N GLN A 184 -14.78 -8.98 -3.73
CA GLN A 184 -15.13 -9.60 -2.44
C GLN A 184 -13.87 -9.86 -1.61
N ASN A 185 -13.98 -9.66 -0.29
CA ASN A 185 -12.85 -9.73 0.63
C ASN A 185 -11.76 -8.66 0.40
N ALA A 186 -12.04 -7.62 -0.37
CA ALA A 186 -11.14 -6.47 -0.45
C ALA A 186 -11.15 -5.67 0.85
N ALA A 187 -9.97 -5.16 1.20
CA ALA A 187 -9.82 -4.25 2.31
C ALA A 187 -10.23 -2.82 1.91
N VAL A 188 -11.06 -2.19 2.72
CA VAL A 188 -11.38 -0.77 2.61
C VAL A 188 -10.51 -0.01 3.60
N VAL A 189 -9.52 0.69 3.09
CA VAL A 189 -8.53 1.40 3.91
C VAL A 189 -9.15 2.67 4.47
N MET A 190 -9.45 2.64 5.77
CA MET A 190 -10.11 3.74 6.48
C MET A 190 -9.16 4.89 6.76
N ARG A 191 -7.86 4.61 6.88
CA ARG A 191 -6.81 5.58 7.14
C ARG A 191 -5.42 5.00 6.86
N THR A 192 -4.46 5.90 6.71
CA THR A 192 -3.05 5.57 6.50
C THR A 192 -2.21 6.13 7.64
N VAL A 193 -1.33 5.30 8.20
CA VAL A 193 -0.34 5.66 9.22
C VAL A 193 1.05 5.48 8.64
N VAL A 194 1.85 6.55 8.64
CA VAL A 194 3.24 6.52 8.18
C VAL A 194 4.17 6.28 9.35
N ILE A 195 5.11 5.36 9.18
CA ILE A 195 6.10 4.98 10.18
C ILE A 195 7.48 5.41 9.67
N HIS A 196 8.05 6.42 10.31
CA HIS A 196 9.36 6.97 9.97
C HIS A 196 10.48 6.24 10.70
N MET A 197 11.26 5.43 9.98
CA MET A 197 12.40 4.71 10.54
C MET A 197 13.37 4.21 9.48
N THR A 198 14.61 3.92 9.88
CA THR A 198 15.58 3.31 8.97
C THR A 198 15.14 1.91 8.56
N ILE A 199 15.60 1.46 7.38
CA ILE A 199 15.33 0.10 6.92
C ILE A 199 15.90 -0.96 7.88
N LYS A 200 17.04 -0.66 8.53
CA LYS A 200 17.66 -1.55 9.53
C LYS A 200 16.71 -1.79 10.72
N ASN A 201 16.11 -0.73 11.25
CA ASN A 201 15.18 -0.83 12.36
C ASN A 201 13.88 -1.51 11.91
N ALA A 202 13.34 -1.16 10.74
CA ALA A 202 12.15 -1.81 10.19
C ALA A 202 12.34 -3.33 9.98
N ARG A 203 13.55 -3.77 9.61
CA ARG A 203 13.87 -5.20 9.47
C ARG A 203 13.85 -5.94 10.80
N SER A 204 14.40 -5.34 11.85
CA SER A 204 14.43 -5.97 13.18
C SER A 204 13.05 -6.21 13.79
N THR A 205 11.99 -5.57 13.28
CA THR A 205 10.63 -5.75 13.80
C THR A 205 9.89 -6.90 13.13
N GLY A 206 10.34 -7.37 11.96
CA GLY A 206 9.63 -8.37 11.15
C GLY A 206 8.29 -7.88 10.55
N LEU A 207 7.85 -6.66 10.83
CA LEU A 207 6.54 -6.15 10.44
C LEU A 207 6.46 -5.68 8.97
N PHE A 208 7.59 -5.41 8.32
CA PHE A 208 7.65 -4.93 6.92
C PHE A 208 8.29 -5.94 5.98
N GLY A 209 7.97 -7.23 6.18
CA GLY A 209 8.61 -8.35 5.51
C GLY A 209 9.95 -8.73 6.13
N LEU A 210 10.43 -9.93 5.82
CA LEU A 210 11.64 -10.51 6.41
C LEU A 210 12.87 -9.62 6.21
N LEU A 211 12.95 -8.92 5.07
CA LEU A 211 14.10 -8.09 4.72
C LEU A 211 13.75 -6.60 4.59
N GLY A 212 12.58 -6.18 5.09
CA GLY A 212 12.07 -4.81 4.92
C GLY A 212 11.56 -4.54 3.50
N ASP A 213 11.21 -5.59 2.78
CA ASP A 213 10.80 -5.61 1.38
C ASP A 213 9.28 -5.58 1.15
N ALA A 214 8.50 -5.44 2.23
CA ALA A 214 7.07 -5.19 2.19
C ALA A 214 6.72 -3.88 2.93
N PRO A 215 7.08 -2.70 2.35
CA PRO A 215 7.01 -1.40 3.03
C PRO A 215 5.58 -0.90 3.28
N ILE A 216 4.57 -1.56 2.73
CA ILE A 216 3.16 -1.23 2.90
C ILE A 216 2.46 -2.48 3.44
N GLN A 217 1.67 -2.29 4.48
CA GLN A 217 0.95 -3.35 5.18
C GLN A 217 -0.48 -2.89 5.39
N ILE A 218 -1.46 -3.72 5.02
CA ILE A 218 -2.88 -3.44 5.27
C ILE A 218 -3.34 -4.42 6.33
N VAL A 219 -3.84 -3.88 7.44
CA VAL A 219 -4.21 -4.65 8.62
C VAL A 219 -5.68 -4.44 8.91
N ASN A 220 -6.42 -5.55 9.05
CA ASN A 220 -7.83 -5.51 9.43
C ASN A 220 -8.00 -4.78 10.78
N VAL A 221 -9.01 -3.92 10.91
CA VAL A 221 -9.27 -3.18 12.17
C VAL A 221 -9.57 -4.08 13.36
N PHE A 222 -9.95 -5.34 13.16
CA PHE A 222 -10.15 -6.31 14.23
C PHE A 222 -8.87 -7.06 14.64
N ASP A 223 -7.79 -6.97 13.86
CA ASP A 223 -6.47 -7.49 14.23
C ASP A 223 -5.77 -6.48 15.16
N THR A 224 -6.20 -6.46 16.41
CA THR A 224 -5.79 -5.47 17.40
C THR A 224 -4.35 -5.64 17.84
N GLU A 225 -3.83 -6.87 17.86
CA GLU A 225 -2.44 -7.18 18.20
C GLU A 225 -1.49 -6.59 17.16
N ARG A 226 -1.75 -6.88 15.88
CA ARG A 226 -0.90 -6.39 14.79
C ARG A 226 -0.98 -4.88 14.65
N GLN A 227 -2.18 -4.31 14.77
CA GLN A 227 -2.33 -2.85 14.85
C GLN A 227 -1.53 -2.27 16.00
N ALA A 228 -1.57 -2.89 17.18
CA ALA A 228 -0.83 -2.39 18.33
C ALA A 228 0.66 -2.30 18.04
N ALA A 229 1.23 -3.35 17.47
CA ALA A 229 2.63 -3.39 17.08
C ALA A 229 3.00 -2.24 16.11
N TYR A 230 2.20 -1.98 15.08
CA TYR A 230 2.48 -0.86 14.16
C TYR A 230 2.29 0.52 14.80
N TYR A 231 1.24 0.72 15.60
CA TYR A 231 1.03 1.99 16.31
C TYR A 231 2.18 2.30 17.27
N ASP A 232 2.70 1.29 17.96
CA ASP A 232 3.83 1.46 18.87
C ASP A 232 5.10 1.83 18.10
N LEU A 233 5.31 1.26 16.90
CA LEU A 233 6.38 1.70 16.01
C LEU A 233 6.17 3.14 15.49
N ALA A 234 4.95 3.51 15.13
CA ALA A 234 4.64 4.86 14.66
C ALA A 234 4.95 5.90 15.75
N LYS A 235 4.48 5.66 16.98
CA LYS A 235 4.76 6.52 18.14
C LYS A 235 6.26 6.63 18.45
N LYS A 236 6.99 5.52 18.37
CA LYS A 236 8.46 5.52 18.52
C LYS A 236 9.16 6.32 17.42
N GLY A 237 8.65 6.26 16.19
CA GLY A 237 9.17 7.03 15.05
C GLY A 237 8.91 8.53 15.16
N GLU A 238 7.75 8.92 15.70
CA GLU A 238 7.38 10.33 15.91
C GLU A 238 7.96 10.96 17.18
N GLY A 239 8.52 10.18 18.11
CA GLY A 239 9.11 10.71 19.37
C GLY A 239 10.35 11.62 19.23
N GLY A 240 10.70 12.08 18.03
CA GLY A 240 11.80 13.00 17.77
C GLY A 240 11.41 14.48 17.97
N THR A 241 12.39 15.35 18.22
CA THR A 241 12.17 16.74 18.65
C THR A 241 11.67 17.71 17.58
N PHE A 242 11.60 17.33 16.29
CA PHE A 242 11.14 18.21 15.20
C PHE A 242 10.43 17.41 14.10
N ILE A 243 9.10 17.51 14.06
CA ILE A 243 8.22 16.93 13.04
C ILE A 243 7.56 18.09 12.28
N ILE A 244 7.60 18.06 10.94
CA ILE A 244 6.97 19.06 10.07
C ILE A 244 5.43 18.97 10.15
N ALA A 245 4.88 17.76 10.28
CA ALA A 245 3.45 17.52 10.49
C ALA A 245 3.24 16.23 11.28
N ALA A 246 2.65 16.34 12.48
CA ALA A 246 2.31 15.19 13.31
C ALA A 246 1.10 14.44 12.73
N GLN A 247 1.07 13.13 12.91
CA GLN A 247 -0.08 12.31 12.51
C GLN A 247 -1.02 12.10 13.69
N ASP A 248 -2.30 11.92 13.40
CA ASP A 248 -3.23 11.39 14.39
C ASP A 248 -2.95 9.89 14.60
N LEU A 249 -2.28 9.58 15.71
CA LEU A 249 -1.98 8.20 16.13
C LEU A 249 -3.00 7.67 17.17
N GLU A 250 -4.14 8.34 17.34
CA GLU A 250 -5.22 7.85 18.20
C GLU A 250 -5.84 6.58 17.61
N ARG A 251 -6.05 5.56 18.44
CA ARG A 251 -6.69 4.32 18.00
C ARG A 251 -8.20 4.49 18.05
N LYS A 252 -8.84 4.47 16.87
CA LYS A 252 -10.30 4.42 16.76
C LYS A 252 -10.80 3.01 17.08
N SER A 253 -12.05 2.93 17.52
CA SER A 253 -12.71 1.66 17.80
C SER A 253 -12.92 0.87 16.50
N PRO A 254 -12.54 -0.42 16.43
CA PRO A 254 -12.82 -1.28 15.27
C PRO A 254 -14.30 -1.30 14.89
N PHE A 255 -15.18 -1.24 15.89
CA PHE A 255 -16.63 -1.22 15.71
C PHE A 255 -17.11 0.08 15.07
N LEU A 256 -16.43 1.21 15.34
CA LEU A 256 -16.76 2.50 14.73
C LEU A 256 -16.42 2.49 13.24
N ASP A 257 -15.24 1.98 12.87
CA ASP A 257 -14.84 1.88 11.46
C ASP A 257 -15.77 0.93 10.68
N GLN A 258 -16.12 -0.21 11.29
CA GLN A 258 -17.07 -1.16 10.70
C GLN A 258 -18.49 -0.59 10.54
N ALA A 259 -18.98 0.15 11.54
CA ALA A 259 -20.28 0.80 11.48
C ALA A 259 -20.29 1.92 10.42
N THR A 260 -19.20 2.70 10.32
CA THR A 260 -19.02 3.76 9.34
C THR A 260 -19.06 3.19 7.91
N LEU A 261 -18.31 2.12 7.66
CA LEU A 261 -18.32 1.43 6.37
C LEU A 261 -19.72 0.90 6.02
N LYS A 262 -20.37 0.17 6.94
CA LYS A 262 -21.70 -0.41 6.71
C LYS A 262 -22.76 0.65 6.46
N LYS A 263 -22.73 1.75 7.22
CA LYS A 263 -23.64 2.87 7.05
C LYS A 263 -23.49 3.46 5.66
N ARG A 264 -22.25 3.78 5.24
CA ARG A 264 -22.00 4.39 3.93
C ARG A 264 -22.42 3.50 2.77
N LEU A 265 -22.15 2.19 2.85
CA LEU A 265 -22.61 1.23 1.83
C LEU A 265 -24.14 1.18 1.77
N SER A 266 -24.82 1.24 2.92
CA SER A 266 -26.29 1.25 3.00
C SER A 266 -26.88 2.55 2.44
N ASP A 267 -26.23 3.69 2.67
CA ASP A 267 -26.67 4.99 2.14
C ASP A 267 -26.58 5.03 0.61
N ILE A 268 -25.56 4.39 0.02
CA ILE A 268 -25.34 4.37 -1.44
C ILE A 268 -26.22 3.33 -2.15
N TYR A 269 -26.26 2.10 -1.63
CA TYR A 269 -26.83 0.94 -2.33
C TYR A 269 -28.11 0.39 -1.69
N GLY A 270 -28.57 0.97 -0.58
CA GLY A 270 -29.63 0.41 0.24
C GLY A 270 -29.20 -0.81 1.06
N PRO A 271 -30.05 -1.31 1.98
CA PRO A 271 -29.71 -2.44 2.86
C PRO A 271 -29.39 -3.73 2.10
N GLU A 272 -30.13 -4.04 1.04
CA GLU A 272 -29.91 -5.25 0.23
C GLU A 272 -28.58 -5.20 -0.51
N GLY A 273 -28.27 -4.07 -1.16
CA GLY A 273 -26.98 -3.88 -1.84
C GLY A 273 -25.81 -3.94 -0.86
N ALA A 274 -25.94 -3.29 0.30
CA ALA A 274 -24.91 -3.35 1.36
C ALA A 274 -24.66 -4.77 1.87
N ASN A 275 -25.70 -5.61 1.98
CA ASN A 275 -25.55 -7.01 2.37
C ASN A 275 -24.73 -7.81 1.35
N THR A 276 -24.87 -7.53 0.04
CA THR A 276 -24.04 -8.18 -0.98
C THR A 276 -22.56 -7.79 -0.89
N LEU A 277 -22.25 -6.67 -0.22
CA LEU A 277 -20.90 -6.15 -0.01
C LEU A 277 -20.38 -6.44 1.41
N SER A 278 -21.02 -7.34 2.16
CA SER A 278 -20.68 -7.65 3.55
C SER A 278 -19.29 -8.23 3.78
N LEU A 279 -18.65 -8.74 2.71
CA LEU A 279 -17.28 -9.25 2.74
C LEU A 279 -16.21 -8.16 2.62
N LEU A 280 -16.58 -6.92 2.27
CA LEU A 280 -15.67 -5.80 2.38
C LEU A 280 -15.43 -5.50 3.86
N TYR A 281 -14.16 -5.42 4.25
CA TYR A 281 -13.78 -5.17 5.64
C TYR A 281 -12.95 -3.90 5.78
N PRO A 282 -13.17 -3.12 6.85
CA PRO A 282 -12.36 -1.96 7.15
C PRO A 282 -10.94 -2.39 7.57
N ALA A 283 -9.95 -1.64 7.11
CA ALA A 283 -8.54 -1.87 7.40
C ALA A 283 -7.77 -0.55 7.60
N ILE A 284 -6.59 -0.65 8.19
CA ILE A 284 -5.63 0.45 8.33
C ILE A 284 -4.42 0.13 7.47
N MET A 285 -3.96 1.10 6.68
CA MET A 285 -2.70 1.00 5.97
C MET A 285 -1.58 1.53 6.84
N PHE A 286 -0.53 0.73 7.02
CA PHE A 286 0.73 1.14 7.62
C PHE A 286 1.81 1.22 6.55
N ARG A 287 2.49 2.36 6.50
CA ARG A 287 3.47 2.68 5.46
C ARG A 287 4.82 2.99 6.08
N LEU A 288 5.84 2.22 5.75
CA LEU A 288 7.22 2.52 6.11
C LEU A 288 7.74 3.68 5.27
N CYS A 289 8.34 4.68 5.93
CA CYS A 289 9.12 5.73 5.30
C CYS A 289 10.55 5.74 5.85
N THR A 290 11.51 5.50 4.97
CA THR A 290 12.94 5.45 5.33
C THR A 290 13.70 6.75 5.07
N GLN A 291 13.02 7.76 4.53
CA GLN A 291 13.64 9.04 4.15
C GLN A 291 13.47 10.13 5.20
N PHE A 292 12.75 9.86 6.29
CA PHE A 292 12.46 10.87 7.32
C PHE A 292 11.91 12.18 6.70
N CYS A 293 10.94 12.06 5.79
CA CYS A 293 10.36 13.20 5.04
C CYS A 293 9.66 14.22 5.93
N GLU A 294 9.38 13.86 7.18
CA GLU A 294 8.84 14.70 8.25
C GLU A 294 9.89 15.65 8.84
N GLN A 295 11.15 15.62 8.41
CA GLN A 295 12.23 16.47 8.92
C GLN A 295 12.74 17.46 7.86
N PRO A 296 13.21 18.66 8.27
CA PRO A 296 13.82 19.62 7.35
C PRO A 296 15.07 19.07 6.67
N LEU A 297 15.30 19.47 5.41
CA LEU A 297 16.40 19.00 4.56
C LEU A 297 17.79 19.18 5.21
N GLU A 298 17.98 20.24 6.00
CA GLU A 298 19.27 20.61 6.62
C GLU A 298 19.83 19.53 7.56
N ARG A 299 19.00 18.68 8.19
CA ARG A 299 19.47 17.60 9.08
C ARG A 299 19.70 16.26 8.39
N MET A 300 19.25 16.09 7.14
CA MET A 300 19.53 14.85 6.40
C MET A 300 21.01 14.73 6.05
N ASP A 301 21.68 15.85 5.78
CA ASP A 301 23.11 15.88 5.48
C ASP A 301 23.97 15.60 6.71
N ASP A 302 23.51 16.03 7.88
CA ASP A 302 24.15 15.78 9.18
C ASP A 302 24.16 14.29 9.58
N ARG A 303 23.16 13.49 9.15
CA ARG A 303 23.13 12.04 9.35
C ARG A 303 23.91 11.27 8.29
N LYS A 304 23.93 11.75 7.04
CA LYS A 304 24.83 11.20 5.99
C LYS A 304 26.29 11.39 6.38
N ALA A 305 26.65 12.53 6.95
CA ALA A 305 27.99 12.81 7.45
C ALA A 305 28.43 11.91 8.62
N ARG A 306 27.48 11.34 9.38
CA ARG A 306 27.73 10.46 10.54
C ARG A 306 27.65 8.96 10.26
N GLY A 307 27.52 8.54 8.99
CA GLY A 307 27.62 7.12 8.60
C GLY A 307 26.52 6.19 9.14
N LEU A 308 25.35 6.72 9.51
CA LEU A 308 24.22 5.95 10.07
C LEU A 308 23.21 5.47 9.01
N GLN A 309 23.68 4.95 7.86
CA GLN A 309 22.83 4.29 6.85
C GLN A 309 22.78 2.77 7.02
#